data_AF-A0A517XWD8-F1
#
_entry.id   AF-A0A517XWD8-F1
#
_cell.length_a   1.000
_cell.length_b   1.000
_cell.length_c   1.000
_cell.angle_alpha   90.00
_cell.angle_beta   90.00
_cell.angle_gamma   90.00
#
_symmetry.space_group_name_H-M   'P 1'
#
loop_
_entity.id
_entity.type
_entity.pdbx_description
1 polymer ?
#
loop_
_entity_poly.entity_id
_entity_poly.type
_entity_poly.pdbx_seq_one_letter_code
_entity_poly.pdbx_strand_id
1 'polypeptide(L)'
;MRWLEKVLGRLDEAVEWHSPGAMAWRANEAENWLRLAPSTVELVGGADDGESVFPFYSLHVSHLIEIFDEPPELRWDTISNEFSAEGRIAGDDVWVTLSREPFADEEPEDVIDPDGGIRKMKPPPA
;
A
#
# COMPACT_ATOMS: atom_id res chain seq x y z
N MET A 1 -2.35 -17.39 7.14
CA MET A 1 -3.36 -17.06 6.09
C MET A 1 -4.53 -16.21 6.56
N ARG A 2 -5.24 -16.50 7.66
CA ARG A 2 -6.46 -15.75 8.03
C ARG A 2 -6.24 -14.25 8.27
N TRP A 3 -5.12 -13.88 8.88
CA TRP A 3 -4.85 -12.48 9.21
C TRP A 3 -4.52 -11.64 7.98
N LEU A 4 -3.69 -12.15 7.05
CA LEU A 4 -3.28 -11.41 5.85
C LEU A 4 -4.47 -11.13 4.93
N GLU A 5 -5.31 -12.15 4.69
CA GLU A 5 -6.55 -11.99 3.92
C GLU A 5 -7.50 -10.98 4.57
N LYS A 6 -7.61 -10.99 5.91
CA LYS A 6 -8.42 -10.02 6.66
C LYS A 6 -7.89 -8.59 6.52
N VAL A 7 -6.57 -8.39 6.58
CA VAL A 7 -5.96 -7.07 6.40
C VAL A 7 -6.17 -6.58 4.97
N LEU A 8 -5.77 -7.36 3.96
CA LEU A 8 -5.88 -6.95 2.55
C LEU A 8 -7.34 -6.73 2.13
N GLY A 9 -8.27 -7.56 2.62
CA GLY A 9 -9.70 -7.44 2.31
C GLY A 9 -10.38 -6.21 2.95
N ARG A 10 -9.74 -5.55 3.92
CA ARG A 10 -10.24 -4.33 4.56
C ARG A 10 -9.37 -3.09 4.29
N LEU A 11 -8.21 -3.26 3.64
CA LEU A 11 -7.26 -2.18 3.41
C LEU A 11 -7.88 -1.06 2.56
N ASP A 12 -8.70 -1.40 1.57
CA ASP A 12 -9.39 -0.42 0.73
C ASP A 12 -10.38 0.46 1.52
N GLU A 13 -10.90 -0.01 2.66
CA GLU A 13 -11.73 0.82 3.55
C GLU A 13 -10.87 1.86 4.29
N ALA A 14 -9.61 1.53 4.56
CA ALA A 14 -8.68 2.38 5.28
C ALA A 14 -7.93 3.37 4.38
N VAL A 15 -7.99 3.22 3.05
CA VAL A 15 -7.24 4.04 2.10
C VAL A 15 -8.19 4.85 1.23
N GLU A 16 -7.97 6.17 1.20
CA GLU A 16 -8.65 7.08 0.28
C GLU A 16 -7.65 7.58 -0.77
N TRP A 17 -7.89 7.20 -2.03
CA TRP A 17 -7.05 7.55 -3.17
C TRP A 17 -7.37 8.95 -3.70
N HIS A 18 -6.34 9.80 -3.82
CA HIS A 18 -6.44 11.14 -4.43
C HIS A 18 -5.89 11.19 -5.85
N SER A 19 -5.32 10.08 -6.31
CA SER A 19 -4.75 9.89 -7.64
C SER A 19 -4.74 8.41 -8.01
N PRO A 20 -4.65 8.07 -9.30
CA PRO A 20 -4.55 6.69 -9.76
C PRO A 20 -3.38 5.92 -9.14
N GLY A 21 -3.62 4.67 -8.75
CA GLY A 21 -2.60 3.76 -8.26
C GLY A 21 -3.18 2.69 -7.33
N ALA A 22 -2.30 1.94 -6.69
CA ALA A 22 -2.64 0.90 -5.73
C ALA A 22 -1.62 0.86 -4.58
N MET A 23 -1.86 -0.01 -3.60
CA MET A 23 -0.85 -0.36 -2.60
C MET A 23 -0.07 -1.58 -3.06
N ALA A 24 1.24 -1.41 -3.21
CA ALA A 24 2.19 -2.51 -3.26
C ALA A 24 2.31 -3.11 -1.84
N TRP A 25 2.54 -4.42 -1.77
CA TRP A 25 2.70 -5.09 -0.48
C TRP A 25 3.72 -6.22 -0.51
N ARG A 26 4.32 -6.45 0.65
CA ARG A 26 5.25 -7.55 0.94
C ARG A 26 4.88 -8.11 2.31
N ALA A 27 4.91 -9.41 2.48
CA ALA A 27 4.56 -10.04 3.75
C ALA A 27 5.46 -11.25 4.05
N ASN A 28 5.64 -11.53 5.33
CA ASN A 28 6.18 -12.80 5.80
C ASN A 28 5.20 -13.41 6.79
N GLU A 29 4.51 -14.48 6.38
CA GLU A 29 3.54 -15.17 7.23
C GLU A 29 4.20 -15.96 8.38
N ALA A 30 5.47 -16.33 8.28
CA ALA A 30 6.15 -17.03 9.37
C ALA A 30 6.54 -16.07 10.50
N GLU A 31 6.76 -14.79 10.17
CA GLU A 31 7.11 -13.73 11.11
C GLU A 31 5.96 -12.76 11.39
N ASN A 32 4.78 -13.00 10.80
CA ASN A 32 3.57 -12.20 10.92
C ASN A 32 3.75 -10.69 10.66
N TRP A 33 4.54 -10.32 9.66
CA TRP A 33 4.64 -8.92 9.25
C TRP A 33 4.08 -8.70 7.84
N LEU A 34 3.51 -7.51 7.65
CA LEU A 34 3.04 -6.98 6.38
C LEU A 34 3.59 -5.57 6.22
N ARG A 35 4.19 -5.29 5.08
CA ARG A 35 4.61 -3.94 4.68
C ARG A 35 3.84 -3.52 3.44
N LEU A 36 3.30 -2.32 3.50
CA LEU A 36 2.51 -1.67 2.46
C LEU A 36 3.25 -0.41 2.01
N ALA A 37 3.21 -0.14 0.71
CA ALA A 37 3.78 1.06 0.12
C ALA A 37 2.92 1.48 -1.08
N PRO A 38 2.89 2.76 -1.47
CA PRO A 38 2.25 3.15 -2.72
C PRO A 38 2.94 2.49 -3.92
N SER A 39 2.17 2.02 -4.90
CA SER A 39 2.70 1.49 -6.16
C SER A 39 3.29 2.61 -7.03
N THR A 40 4.13 2.26 -7.99
CA THR A 40 4.59 3.23 -9.01
C THR A 40 3.71 3.19 -10.26
N VAL A 41 3.62 4.33 -10.94
CA VAL A 41 2.93 4.55 -12.21
C VAL A 41 3.87 5.32 -13.14
N GLU A 42 3.94 4.94 -14.41
CA GLU A 42 4.76 5.62 -15.41
C GLU A 42 3.93 6.66 -16.17
N LEU A 43 4.45 7.87 -16.29
CA LEU A 43 3.85 8.91 -17.12
C LEU A 43 4.25 8.67 -18.58
N VAL A 44 3.26 8.62 -19.48
CA VAL A 44 3.50 8.43 -20.92
C VAL A 44 3.04 9.65 -21.69
N GLY A 45 3.93 10.20 -22.50
CA GLY A 45 3.73 11.42 -23.28
C GLY A 45 3.80 12.70 -22.46
N GLY A 46 3.88 13.84 -23.15
CA GLY A 46 4.02 15.15 -22.50
C GLY A 46 5.47 15.48 -22.15
N ALA A 47 5.66 16.35 -21.15
CA ALA A 47 6.98 16.85 -20.75
C ALA A 47 7.76 15.87 -19.87
N ASP A 48 7.03 15.02 -19.13
CA ASP A 48 7.56 14.11 -18.10
C ASP A 48 7.48 12.64 -18.56
N ASP A 49 7.51 12.41 -19.87
CA ASP A 49 7.44 11.08 -20.49
C ASP A 49 8.56 10.14 -19.96
N GLY A 50 8.16 8.97 -19.46
CA GLY A 50 9.02 7.99 -18.82
C GLY A 50 9.30 8.23 -17.33
N GLU A 51 8.75 9.29 -16.71
CA GLU A 51 8.89 9.51 -15.28
C GLU A 51 8.01 8.53 -14.48
N SER A 52 8.59 7.95 -13.42
CA SER A 52 7.85 7.14 -12.45
C SER A 52 7.38 8.00 -11.30
N VAL A 53 6.06 8.10 -11.12
CA VAL A 53 5.41 8.77 -10.00
C VAL A 53 4.62 7.76 -9.17
N PHE A 54 4.07 8.16 -8.04
CA PHE A 54 3.29 7.28 -7.18
C PHE A 54 2.09 8.02 -6.59
N PRO A 55 1.02 7.29 -6.23
CA PRO A 55 -0.22 7.92 -5.82
C PRO A 55 -0.11 8.63 -4.47
N PHE A 56 -0.87 9.72 -4.36
CA PHE A 56 -1.23 10.31 -3.09
C PHE A 56 -2.47 9.62 -2.53
N TYR A 57 -2.39 9.24 -1.26
CA TYR A 57 -3.50 8.66 -0.53
C TYR A 57 -3.59 9.24 0.89
N SER A 58 -4.76 9.13 1.49
CA SER A 58 -4.97 9.36 2.92
C SER A 58 -5.23 8.02 3.60
N LEU A 59 -4.63 7.83 4.77
CA LEU A 59 -4.86 6.66 5.62
C LEU A 59 -5.85 7.02 6.73
N HIS A 60 -7.01 6.38 6.72
CA HIS A 60 -7.99 6.42 7.80
C HIS A 60 -7.54 5.49 8.93
N VAL A 61 -6.72 6.02 9.84
CA VAL A 61 -6.17 5.26 10.99
C VAL A 61 -7.27 4.58 11.81
N SER A 62 -8.46 5.18 11.92
CA SER A 62 -9.62 4.58 12.59
C SER A 62 -10.04 3.26 11.95
N HIS A 63 -10.16 3.20 10.62
CA HIS A 63 -10.54 1.97 9.92
C HIS A 63 -9.44 0.91 9.99
N LEU A 64 -8.17 1.33 9.99
CA LEU A 64 -7.05 0.40 10.20
C LEU A 64 -7.10 -0.26 11.59
N ILE A 65 -7.37 0.52 12.63
CA ILE A 65 -7.49 0.01 14.01
C ILE A 65 -8.61 -1.05 14.11
N GLU A 66 -9.72 -0.86 13.41
CA GLU A 66 -10.86 -1.79 13.42
C GLU A 66 -10.54 -3.16 12.81
N ILE A 67 -9.42 -3.33 12.11
CA ILE A 67 -8.98 -4.63 11.59
C ILE A 67 -8.47 -5.51 12.75
N PHE A 68 -7.91 -4.91 13.79
CA PHE A 68 -7.35 -5.62 14.93
C PHE A 68 -8.44 -6.10 15.89
N ASP A 69 -8.17 -7.20 16.58
CA ASP A 69 -9.09 -7.79 17.56
C ASP A 69 -9.21 -6.92 18.82
N GLU A 70 -8.15 -6.16 19.14
CA GLU A 70 -8.05 -5.16 20.20
C GLU A 70 -7.27 -3.94 19.66
N PRO A 71 -7.40 -2.74 20.26
CA PRO A 71 -6.66 -1.57 19.82
C PRO A 71 -5.13 -1.84 19.75
N PRO A 72 -4.49 -1.68 18.57
CA PRO A 72 -3.07 -1.97 18.40
C PRO A 72 -2.19 -0.88 19.03
N GLU A 73 -0.92 -1.21 19.25
CA GLU A 73 0.12 -0.22 19.46
C GLU A 73 0.42 0.49 18.14
N LEU A 74 0.42 1.82 18.15
CA LEU A 74 0.73 2.65 16.99
C LEU A 74 2.10 3.29 17.16
N ARG A 75 2.96 3.15 16.14
CA ARG A 75 4.28 3.76 16.12
C ARG A 75 4.49 4.52 14.81
N TRP A 76 5.04 5.72 14.94
CA TRP A 76 5.54 6.52 13.83
C TRP A 76 7.07 6.63 13.93
N ASP A 77 7.79 6.13 12.93
CA ASP A 77 9.22 6.36 12.77
C ASP A 77 9.42 7.64 11.94
N THR A 78 9.95 8.69 12.55
CA THR A 78 10.16 9.98 11.87
C THR A 78 11.38 10.00 10.96
N ILE A 79 12.31 9.03 11.09
CA ILE A 79 13.51 8.94 10.27
C ILE A 79 13.17 8.27 8.94
N SER A 80 12.51 7.11 8.99
CA SER A 80 12.03 6.43 7.77
C SER A 80 10.70 6.99 7.26
N ASN A 81 10.04 7.83 8.06
CA ASN A 81 8.70 8.37 7.79
C ASN A 81 7.69 7.24 7.53
N GLU A 82 7.72 6.24 8.41
CA GLU A 82 6.87 5.06 8.35
C GLU A 82 5.90 5.03 9.52
N PHE A 83 4.68 4.61 9.24
CA PHE A 83 3.67 4.34 10.25
C PHE A 83 3.54 2.83 10.42
N SER A 84 3.35 2.38 11.66
CA SER A 84 3.14 0.98 11.97
C SER A 84 2.08 0.77 13.04
N ALA A 85 1.37 -0.34 12.91
CA ALA A 85 0.40 -0.84 13.87
C ALA A 85 0.77 -2.29 14.23
N GLU A 86 0.94 -2.55 15.53
CA GLU A 86 1.28 -3.87 16.07
C GLU A 86 0.17 -4.33 17.03
N GLY A 87 -0.34 -5.54 16.83
CA GLY A 87 -1.41 -6.07 17.64
C GLY A 87 -1.96 -7.38 17.10
N ARG A 88 -3.09 -7.83 17.65
CA ARG A 88 -3.66 -9.12 17.28
C ARG A 88 -4.69 -9.01 16.16
N ILE A 89 -4.59 -9.87 15.15
CA ILE A 89 -5.57 -9.99 14.07
C ILE A 89 -5.92 -11.47 13.90
N ALA A 90 -7.20 -11.81 14.07
CA ALA A 90 -7.68 -13.19 13.99
C ALA A 90 -6.92 -14.14 14.94
N GLY A 91 -6.45 -13.61 16.08
CA GLY A 91 -5.71 -14.32 17.11
C GLY A 91 -4.18 -14.32 16.96
N ASP A 92 -3.63 -13.91 15.82
CA ASP A 92 -2.18 -13.86 15.55
C ASP A 92 -1.59 -12.49 15.90
N ASP A 93 -0.39 -12.45 16.49
CA ASP A 93 0.37 -11.20 16.72
C ASP A 93 0.97 -10.74 15.40
N VAL A 94 0.51 -9.59 14.89
CA VAL A 94 0.79 -9.08 13.55
C VAL A 94 1.37 -7.67 13.62
N TRP A 95 2.35 -7.41 12.76
CA TRP A 95 2.93 -6.08 12.55
C TRP A 95 2.63 -5.59 11.13
N VAL A 96 1.82 -4.53 11.01
CA VAL A 96 1.54 -3.85 9.74
C VAL A 96 2.32 -2.54 9.67
N THR A 97 3.11 -2.36 8.61
CA THR A 97 3.88 -1.13 8.35
C THR A 97 3.44 -0.49 7.04
N LEU A 98 3.21 0.81 7.05
CA LEU A 98 2.90 1.64 5.90
C LEU A 98 4.06 2.60 5.63
N SER A 99 4.67 2.44 4.45
CA SER A 99 5.72 3.31 3.94
C SER A 99 5.10 4.47 3.15
N ARG A 100 5.71 5.66 3.29
CA ARG A 100 5.33 6.83 2.50
C ARG A 100 5.75 6.71 1.03
N GLU A 101 6.91 6.11 0.80
CA GLU A 101 7.49 5.96 -0.54
C GLU A 101 7.31 4.52 -1.03
N PRO A 102 7.31 4.30 -2.35
CA PRO A 102 7.33 2.96 -2.93
C PRO A 102 8.52 2.12 -2.45
N PHE A 103 8.45 0.81 -2.65
CA PHE A 103 9.63 -0.03 -2.46
C PHE A 103 10.73 0.36 -3.45
N ALA A 104 12.00 0.27 -3.03
CA ALA A 104 13.14 0.70 -3.83
C ALA A 104 13.30 -0.10 -5.15
N ASP A 105 12.73 -1.29 -5.21
CA ASP A 105 12.72 -2.20 -6.36
C ASP A 105 11.36 -2.24 -7.08
N GLU A 106 10.43 -1.34 -6.75
CA GLU A 106 9.10 -1.32 -7.37
C GLU A 106 9.15 -0.75 -8.79
N GLU A 107 8.77 -1.56 -9.79
CA GLU A 107 8.59 -1.12 -11.17
C GLU A 107 7.12 -0.71 -11.42
N PRO A 108 6.86 0.30 -12.27
CA PRO A 108 5.50 0.68 -12.62
C PRO A 108 4.71 -0.48 -13.23
N GLU A 109 3.51 -0.74 -12.72
CA GLU A 109 2.59 -1.71 -13.31
C GLU A 109 1.55 -1.05 -14.23
N ASP A 110 1.33 0.24 -14.04
CA ASP A 110 0.34 1.05 -14.70
C ASP A 110 1.01 2.26 -15.35
N VAL A 111 0.42 2.73 -16.45
CA VAL A 111 0.80 3.97 -17.12
C VAL A 111 -0.36 4.95 -17.14
N ILE A 112 -0.02 6.24 -17.04
CA ILE A 112 -0.95 7.36 -17.13
C ILE A 112 -0.66 8.12 -18.43
N ASP A 113 -1.65 8.16 -19.32
CA ASP A 113 -1.59 8.91 -20.57
C ASP A 113 -1.98 10.40 -20.32
N PRO A 114 -1.65 11.35 -21.22
CA PRO A 114 -1.80 12.79 -20.96
C PRO A 114 -3.25 13.27 -20.82
N ASP A 115 -4.21 12.45 -21.26
CA ASP A 115 -5.65 12.69 -21.11
C ASP A 115 -6.20 12.18 -19.76
N GLY A 116 -5.34 11.62 -18.90
CA GLY A 116 -5.71 11.04 -17.61
C GLY A 116 -6.17 9.58 -17.71
N GLY A 117 -6.08 8.95 -18.87
CA GLY A 117 -6.32 7.52 -19.04
C GLY A 117 -5.29 6.68 -18.29
N ILE A 118 -5.74 5.60 -17.64
CA ILE A 118 -4.88 4.64 -16.93
C ILE A 118 -4.99 3.29 -17.61
N ARG A 119 -3.87 2.63 -17.86
CA ARG A 119 -3.83 1.25 -18.39
C ARG A 119 -2.64 0.48 -17.81
N LYS A 120 -2.77 -0.84 -17.71
CA LYS A 120 -1.69 -1.73 -17.30
C LYS A 120 -0.56 -1.74 -18.34
N MET A 121 0.69 -1.72 -17.89
CA MET A 121 1.87 -1.87 -18.77
C MET A 121 1.94 -3.27 -19.40
N LYS A 122 1.55 -4.30 -18.65
CA LYS A 122 1.44 -5.68 -19.13
C LYS A 122 0.01 -6.17 -18.91
N PRO A 123 -0.62 -6.83 -19.90
CA PRO A 123 -1.87 -7.52 -19.64
C PRO A 123 -1.65 -8.56 -18.53
N PRO A 124 -2.62 -8.78 -17.63
CA PRO A 124 -2.50 -9.82 -16.61
C PRO A 124 -2.22 -11.18 -17.29
N PRO A 125 -1.45 -12.08 -16.66
CA PRO A 125 -1.21 -13.40 -17.21
C PRO A 125 -2.55 -14.09 -17.51
N ALA A 126 -2.65 -14.67 -18.71
CA ALA A 126 -3.84 -15.35 -19.23
C ALA A 126 -4.18 -16.62 -18.43
#